data_AF-A0A9P6KKD2-F1
#
_entry.id   AF-A0A9P6KKD2-F1
#
_cell.length_a   1.000
_cell.length_b   1.000
_cell.length_c   1.000
_cell.angle_alpha   90.00
_cell.angle_beta   90.00
_cell.angle_gamma   90.00
#
_symmetry.space_group_name_H-M   'P 1'
#
loop_
_entity.id
_entity.type
_entity.pdbx_description
1 polymer ?
#
loop_
_entity_poly.entity_id
_entity_poly.type
_entity_poly.pdbx_seq_one_letter_code
_entity_poly.pdbx_strand_id
1 'polypeptide(L)'
;MNEKQSHAAKQHIVPRIIIHGGAGNLTKHSLPRAKYDAYQTSLRRILASSSSLLSNPNSTALDVATFAVSLLEDDPLYNSGHGAVFTREGKNELECSIMVSNGYRKRGIGCMMLQHVKNPIKLARELLLRGEKDGGDGSQDHCQYSGAFVEGLAEKWGLDIVDPSYFFTQQRWDEHSRGLEEEAKQTEAGLPIDEMSDWEKANYIPLGTCGAVVLDRFGTICVATSTGGLTNKVGGRVGDTPTIGAGFWAEEWFEEAVAPKVQNRVPSTPLDKLSRGEISNVLADCLPMLFLSPSDASTPRSSIPTLDQSSPIRHAVGMSGTGNGDSFLRIDACRTAAAKSRFSTTSLPDAVTWMAGPKGELQKSAGDRWHSSHEGTGGIIGIELVGSKSTVVWDFNCGGMFRAWVDDDGDHQCHIFREGYHSGPESFAV
;
A
#
# COMPACT_ATOMS: atom_id res chain seq x y z
N MET A 1 -44.89 8.31 19.98
CA MET A 1 -44.22 7.64 18.86
C MET A 1 -42.79 7.36 19.29
N ASN A 2 -42.49 6.10 19.63
CA ASN A 2 -41.16 5.68 20.08
C ASN A 2 -40.37 5.19 18.86
N GLU A 3 -39.39 5.95 18.41
CA GLU A 3 -38.35 5.47 17.51
C GLU A 3 -37.40 4.56 18.29
N LYS A 4 -37.65 3.25 18.23
CA LYS A 4 -36.60 2.27 18.50
C LYS A 4 -35.64 2.29 17.31
N GLN A 5 -34.65 3.19 17.33
CA GLN A 5 -33.45 3.01 16.52
C GLN A 5 -32.75 1.73 17.02
N SER A 6 -32.79 0.68 16.21
CA SER A 6 -31.96 -0.51 16.43
C SER A 6 -30.50 -0.09 16.33
N HIS A 7 -29.85 0.13 17.47
CA HIS A 7 -28.39 0.16 17.54
C HIS A 7 -27.90 -1.27 17.25
N ALA A 8 -27.65 -1.58 15.98
CA ALA A 8 -26.70 -2.64 15.67
C ALA A 8 -25.40 -2.26 16.39
N ALA A 9 -24.96 -3.09 17.33
CA ALA A 9 -23.73 -2.83 18.08
C ALA A 9 -22.61 -2.62 17.06
N LYS A 10 -22.05 -1.39 16.99
CA LYS A 10 -20.89 -1.12 16.15
C LYS A 10 -19.80 -2.11 16.55
N GLN A 11 -19.42 -2.99 15.61
CA GLN A 11 -18.41 -4.00 15.90
C GLN A 11 -17.12 -3.31 16.33
N HIS A 12 -16.50 -3.80 17.40
CA HIS A 12 -15.27 -3.23 17.94
C HIS A 12 -14.10 -3.60 17.02
N ILE A 13 -13.53 -2.59 16.33
CA ILE A 13 -12.34 -2.75 15.51
C ILE A 13 -11.12 -2.40 16.36
N VAL A 14 -10.16 -3.32 16.45
CA VAL A 14 -8.89 -3.04 17.10
C VAL A 14 -8.00 -2.27 16.11
N PRO A 15 -7.54 -1.06 16.45
CA PRO A 15 -6.64 -0.30 15.60
C PRO A 15 -5.34 -1.07 15.31
N ARG A 16 -4.76 -0.84 14.13
CA ARG A 16 -3.51 -1.47 13.69
C ARG A 16 -2.63 -0.45 13.00
N ILE A 17 -1.31 -0.63 13.12
CA ILE A 17 -0.32 0.18 12.42
C ILE A 17 0.88 -0.69 12.04
N ILE A 18 1.36 -0.48 10.82
CA ILE A 18 2.64 -0.98 10.33
C ILE A 18 3.36 0.15 9.59
N ILE A 19 4.67 0.25 9.80
CA ILE A 19 5.55 1.24 9.14
C ILE A 19 6.70 0.52 8.42
N HIS A 20 7.24 1.13 7.37
CA HIS A 20 8.49 0.71 6.73
C HIS A 20 9.45 1.88 6.50
N GLY A 21 10.75 1.57 6.53
CA GLY A 21 11.85 2.49 6.25
C GLY A 21 12.58 2.21 4.93
N GLY A 22 12.05 1.32 4.10
CA GLY A 22 12.63 0.94 2.81
C GLY A 22 12.90 -0.56 2.67
N ALA A 23 13.01 -1.03 1.42
CA ALA A 23 13.38 -2.40 1.09
C ALA A 23 14.45 -2.41 0.00
N GLY A 24 15.35 -3.38 0.06
CA GLY A 24 16.38 -3.57 -0.94
C GLY A 24 17.28 -4.74 -0.63
N ASN A 25 18.36 -4.91 -1.39
CA ASN A 25 19.25 -6.04 -1.21
C ASN A 25 20.24 -5.85 -0.06
N LEU A 26 19.70 -5.77 1.16
CA LEU A 26 20.44 -5.68 2.40
C LEU A 26 21.15 -6.99 2.69
N THR A 27 22.43 -6.92 3.04
CA THR A 27 23.24 -8.05 3.50
C THR A 27 23.80 -7.71 4.88
N LYS A 28 24.33 -8.70 5.61
CA LYS A 28 25.01 -8.42 6.88
C LYS A 28 26.26 -7.57 6.72
N HIS A 29 26.88 -7.61 5.53
CA HIS A 29 28.00 -6.76 5.17
C HIS A 29 27.56 -5.30 4.94
N SER A 30 26.49 -5.08 4.17
CA SER A 30 26.00 -3.72 3.87
C SER A 30 25.22 -3.09 5.02
N LEU A 31 24.73 -3.90 5.97
CA LEU A 31 24.10 -3.47 7.20
C LEU A 31 24.81 -4.06 8.43
N PRO A 32 25.99 -3.53 8.82
CA PRO A 32 26.69 -3.94 10.02
C PRO A 32 25.84 -3.77 11.28
N ARG A 33 26.17 -4.51 12.34
CA ARG A 33 25.37 -4.58 13.58
C ARG A 33 25.01 -3.20 14.17
N ALA A 34 25.97 -2.28 14.24
CA ALA A 34 25.71 -0.94 14.77
C ALA A 34 24.67 -0.16 13.95
N LYS A 35 24.71 -0.26 12.61
CA LYS A 35 23.72 0.37 11.71
C LYS A 35 22.36 -0.31 11.85
N TYR A 36 22.33 -1.64 11.93
CA TYR A 36 21.12 -2.41 12.23
C TYR A 36 20.44 -1.95 13.54
N ASP A 37 21.21 -1.80 14.61
CA ASP A 37 20.70 -1.37 15.93
C ASP A 37 20.20 0.08 15.91
N ALA A 38 20.82 0.97 15.12
CA ALA A 38 20.36 2.34 14.92
C ALA A 38 18.97 2.38 14.24
N TYR A 39 18.78 1.63 13.15
CA TYR A 39 17.47 1.51 12.49
C TYR A 39 16.42 0.87 13.41
N GLN A 40 16.78 -0.17 14.15
CA GLN A 40 15.90 -0.80 15.13
C GLN A 40 15.43 0.19 16.22
N THR A 41 16.33 1.05 16.70
CA THR A 41 16.02 2.07 17.70
C THR A 41 15.07 3.13 17.12
N SER A 42 15.37 3.62 15.92
CA SER A 42 14.53 4.60 15.22
C SER A 42 13.12 4.05 14.93
N LEU A 43 13.01 2.88 14.29
CA LEU A 43 11.72 2.26 13.96
C LEU A 43 10.86 2.01 15.20
N ARG A 44 11.45 1.49 16.29
CA ARG A 44 10.70 1.28 17.55
C ARG A 44 10.20 2.59 18.15
N ARG A 45 11.01 3.65 18.14
CA ARG A 45 10.62 4.97 18.62
C ARG A 45 9.46 5.55 17.82
N ILE A 46 9.53 5.46 16.49
CA ILE A 46 8.49 5.96 15.58
C ILE A 46 7.20 5.16 15.79
N LEU A 47 7.28 3.83 15.77
CA LEU A 47 6.12 2.96 16.01
C LEU A 47 5.47 3.26 17.37
N ALA A 48 6.25 3.37 18.44
CA ALA A 48 5.71 3.62 19.77
C ALA A 48 4.99 4.97 19.86
N SER A 49 5.57 6.02 19.26
CA SER A 49 4.96 7.35 19.24
C SER A 49 3.65 7.36 18.45
N SER A 50 3.65 6.73 17.27
CA SER A 50 2.46 6.64 16.41
C SER A 50 1.37 5.74 16.99
N SER A 51 1.74 4.62 17.62
CA SER A 51 0.81 3.74 18.34
C SER A 51 0.16 4.44 19.53
N SER A 52 0.94 5.26 20.26
CA SER A 52 0.40 6.10 21.34
C SER A 52 -0.62 7.12 20.81
N LEU A 53 -0.37 7.73 19.64
CA LEU A 53 -1.35 8.62 19.00
C LEU A 53 -2.60 7.84 18.57
N LEU A 54 -2.44 6.67 17.94
CA LEU A 54 -3.55 5.82 17.49
C LEU A 54 -4.46 5.34 18.63
N SER A 55 -3.91 5.23 19.84
CA SER A 55 -4.65 4.84 21.04
C SER A 55 -5.66 5.91 21.48
N ASN A 56 -5.50 7.17 21.04
CA ASN A 56 -6.45 8.25 21.32
C ASN A 56 -7.81 7.97 20.64
N PRO A 57 -8.94 8.06 21.37
CA PRO A 57 -10.27 7.82 20.82
C PRO A 57 -10.68 8.68 19.61
N ASN A 58 -10.06 9.85 19.43
CA ASN A 58 -10.40 10.77 18.35
C ASN A 58 -9.41 10.75 17.19
N SER A 59 -8.31 9.99 17.31
CA SER A 59 -7.32 9.92 16.25
C SER A 59 -7.83 9.13 15.06
N THR A 60 -7.68 9.72 13.87
CA THR A 60 -8.03 9.07 12.60
C THR A 60 -6.80 8.36 12.01
N ALA A 61 -7.04 7.40 11.11
CA ALA A 61 -5.97 6.74 10.38
C ALA A 61 -5.13 7.75 9.59
N LEU A 62 -5.77 8.80 9.04
CA LEU A 62 -5.12 9.89 8.32
C LEU A 62 -4.12 10.63 9.20
N ASP A 63 -4.53 11.05 10.41
CA ASP A 63 -3.66 11.80 11.33
C ASP A 63 -2.45 10.97 11.76
N VAL A 64 -2.67 9.69 12.07
CA VAL A 64 -1.61 8.79 12.54
C VAL A 64 -0.65 8.42 11.42
N ALA A 65 -1.14 8.15 10.21
CA ALA A 65 -0.29 7.84 9.06
C ALA A 65 0.57 9.05 8.67
N THR A 66 -0.01 10.25 8.63
CA THR A 66 0.76 11.50 8.41
C THR A 66 1.80 11.71 9.51
N PHE A 67 1.44 11.50 10.78
CA PHE A 67 2.38 11.65 11.89
C PHE A 67 3.55 10.65 11.78
N ALA A 68 3.26 9.36 11.58
CA ALA A 68 4.28 8.33 11.44
C ALA A 68 5.27 8.62 10.31
N VAL A 69 4.76 8.99 9.13
CA VAL A 69 5.63 9.31 7.98
C VAL A 69 6.39 10.62 8.19
N SER A 70 5.82 11.63 8.85
CA SER A 70 6.57 12.85 9.16
C SER A 70 7.76 12.59 10.10
N LEU A 71 7.64 11.62 11.02
CA LEU A 71 8.77 11.21 11.86
C LEU A 71 9.84 10.42 11.09
N LEU A 72 9.46 9.72 10.01
CA LEU A 72 10.41 9.08 9.09
C LEU A 72 11.11 10.14 8.23
N GLU A 73 10.37 11.14 7.74
CA GLU A 73 10.91 12.28 6.95
C GLU A 73 11.86 13.17 7.76
N ASP A 74 11.70 13.25 9.08
CA ASP A 74 12.58 14.04 9.95
C ASP A 74 13.87 13.29 10.35
N ASP A 75 13.93 11.96 10.17
CA ASP A 75 15.02 11.11 10.62
C ASP A 75 16.02 10.81 9.47
N PRO A 76 17.27 11.30 9.56
CA PRO A 76 18.27 11.24 8.48
C PRO A 76 18.69 9.83 8.06
N LEU A 77 18.27 8.80 8.79
CA LEU A 77 18.49 7.41 8.42
C LEU A 77 17.70 6.98 7.18
N TYR A 78 16.56 7.62 6.89
CA TYR A 78 15.66 7.20 5.82
C TYR A 78 15.83 8.04 4.56
N ASN A 79 15.50 7.48 3.40
CA ASN A 79 15.53 8.19 2.13
C ASN A 79 14.18 8.89 1.89
N SER A 80 13.86 9.85 2.76
CA SER A 80 12.79 10.83 2.55
C SER A 80 13.02 12.03 3.45
N GLY A 81 12.57 13.22 3.02
CA GLY A 81 12.78 14.45 3.77
C GLY A 81 14.26 14.66 4.11
N HIS A 82 14.55 14.89 5.39
CA HIS A 82 15.92 14.97 5.91
C HIS A 82 16.61 13.62 5.72
N GLY A 83 17.61 13.53 4.84
CA GLY A 83 18.22 12.26 4.44
C GLY A 83 17.78 11.73 3.07
N ALA A 84 17.02 12.52 2.30
CA ALA A 84 16.73 12.21 0.90
C ALA A 84 18.02 12.09 0.06
N VAL A 85 17.95 11.22 -0.95
CA VAL A 85 19.01 11.05 -1.95
C VAL A 85 19.06 12.22 -2.94
N PHE A 86 20.15 12.28 -3.71
CA PHE A 86 20.40 13.34 -4.68
C PHE A 86 20.13 12.88 -6.13
N THR A 87 19.62 13.79 -6.95
CA THR A 87 19.63 13.66 -8.41
C THR A 87 21.07 13.74 -8.95
N ARG A 88 21.25 13.48 -10.24
CA ARG A 88 22.56 13.65 -10.92
C ARG A 88 23.10 15.08 -10.80
N GLU A 89 22.22 16.07 -10.74
CA GLU A 89 22.56 17.49 -10.59
C GLU A 89 22.84 17.89 -9.13
N GLY A 90 22.86 16.93 -8.19
CA GLY A 90 23.14 17.19 -6.78
C GLY A 90 21.99 17.85 -6.03
N LYS A 91 20.74 17.66 -6.46
CA LYS A 91 19.54 18.23 -5.82
C LYS A 91 18.72 17.15 -5.13
N ASN A 92 18.02 17.49 -4.05
CA ASN A 92 16.98 16.63 -3.49
C ASN A 92 15.65 16.92 -4.18
N GLU A 93 14.98 15.89 -4.69
CA GLU A 93 13.65 16.00 -5.31
C GLU A 93 12.71 14.96 -4.69
N LEU A 94 11.78 15.44 -3.86
CA LEU A 94 10.93 14.61 -3.00
C LEU A 94 9.59 14.28 -3.65
N GLU A 95 9.08 13.12 -3.28
CA GLU A 95 7.80 12.59 -3.72
C GLU A 95 7.06 11.99 -2.52
N CYS A 96 5.74 12.15 -2.45
CA CYS A 96 4.93 11.55 -1.40
C CYS A 96 3.51 11.23 -1.89
N SER A 97 2.80 10.44 -1.11
CA SER A 97 1.39 10.14 -1.33
C SER A 97 0.65 9.81 -0.06
N ILE A 98 -0.65 9.99 -0.10
CA ILE A 98 -1.57 9.55 0.95
C ILE A 98 -2.88 9.06 0.34
N MET A 99 -3.45 8.00 0.88
CA MET A 99 -4.77 7.51 0.49
C MET A 99 -5.55 7.00 1.68
N VAL A 100 -6.85 7.22 1.68
CA VAL A 100 -7.82 6.75 2.68
C VAL A 100 -8.84 5.85 2.00
N SER A 101 -9.21 4.75 2.65
CA SER A 101 -10.14 3.78 2.10
C SER A 101 -11.54 4.37 1.89
N ASN A 102 -11.92 5.37 2.71
CA ASN A 102 -13.24 6.00 2.69
C ASN A 102 -13.25 7.42 3.26
N GLY A 103 -14.43 8.04 3.30
CA GLY A 103 -14.69 9.30 4.01
C GLY A 103 -14.40 10.58 3.24
N TYR A 104 -13.66 10.50 2.12
CA TYR A 104 -13.23 11.65 1.32
C TYR A 104 -13.61 11.46 -0.15
N ARG A 105 -13.89 12.55 -0.86
CA ARG A 105 -14.28 12.54 -2.28
C ARG A 105 -13.15 12.03 -3.17
N LYS A 106 -11.95 12.57 -3.00
CA LYS A 106 -10.77 12.21 -3.81
C LYS A 106 -10.09 10.92 -3.37
N ARG A 107 -10.20 10.60 -2.07
CA ARG A 107 -9.56 9.49 -1.37
C ARG A 107 -8.03 9.43 -1.42
N GLY A 108 -7.35 10.00 -2.41
CA GLY A 108 -5.90 9.93 -2.52
C GLY A 108 -5.27 11.18 -3.14
N ILE A 109 -4.03 11.45 -2.71
CA ILE A 109 -3.17 12.54 -3.20
C ILE A 109 -1.78 11.97 -3.47
N GLY A 110 -1.17 12.36 -4.58
CA GLY A 110 0.26 12.23 -4.85
C GLY A 110 0.88 13.62 -5.08
N CYS A 111 2.06 13.85 -4.50
CA CYS A 111 2.86 15.05 -4.74
C CYS A 111 4.25 14.65 -5.24
N MET A 112 4.74 15.35 -6.27
CA MET A 112 6.01 15.02 -6.92
C MET A 112 6.85 16.28 -7.20
N MET A 113 8.15 16.09 -7.38
CA MET A 113 9.11 17.17 -7.69
C MET A 113 9.15 18.29 -6.63
N LEU A 114 8.98 17.95 -5.35
CA LEU A 114 9.07 18.91 -4.24
C LEU A 114 10.54 19.13 -3.85
N GLN A 115 10.91 20.33 -3.44
CA GLN A 115 12.29 20.70 -3.12
C GLN A 115 12.45 21.54 -1.85
N HIS A 116 11.36 22.05 -1.27
CA HIS A 116 11.40 23.04 -0.17
C HIS A 116 10.43 22.71 0.97
N VAL A 117 9.41 21.88 0.75
CA VAL A 117 8.48 21.50 1.83
C VAL A 117 9.17 20.50 2.76
N LYS A 118 9.36 20.87 4.03
CA LYS A 118 10.10 20.07 5.03
C LYS A 118 9.56 18.65 5.17
N ASN A 119 8.24 18.53 5.27
CA ASN A 119 7.53 17.26 5.41
C ASN A 119 6.50 17.10 4.28
N PRO A 120 6.89 16.54 3.12
CA PRO A 120 5.99 16.30 2.00
C PRO A 120 4.66 15.65 2.38
N ILE A 121 4.65 14.69 3.33
CA ILE A 121 3.41 14.01 3.70
C ILE A 121 2.36 14.95 4.34
N LYS A 122 2.81 15.99 5.05
CA LYS A 122 1.88 16.99 5.63
C LYS A 122 1.20 17.81 4.53
N LEU A 123 1.91 18.11 3.44
CA LEU A 123 1.32 18.76 2.26
C LEU A 123 0.27 17.86 1.60
N ALA A 124 0.57 16.58 1.39
CA ALA A 124 -0.39 15.62 0.84
C ALA A 124 -1.67 15.54 1.69
N ARG A 125 -1.54 15.53 3.03
CA ARG A 125 -2.69 15.59 3.95
C ARG A 125 -3.52 16.86 3.74
N GLU A 126 -2.89 18.04 3.69
CA GLU A 126 -3.63 19.30 3.52
C GLU A 126 -4.36 19.37 2.17
N LEU A 127 -3.75 18.87 1.09
CA LEU A 127 -4.39 18.78 -0.22
C LEU A 127 -5.62 17.86 -0.22
N LEU A 128 -5.58 16.77 0.55
CA LEU A 128 -6.72 15.88 0.74
C LEU A 128 -7.84 16.59 1.50
N LEU A 129 -7.52 17.21 2.64
CA LEU A 129 -8.52 17.87 3.50
C LEU A 129 -9.16 19.10 2.84
N ARG A 130 -8.36 19.95 2.20
CA ARG A 130 -8.83 21.21 1.62
C ARG A 130 -9.58 20.99 0.31
N GLY A 131 -9.19 19.95 -0.44
CA GLY A 131 -9.83 19.56 -1.69
C GLY A 131 -11.19 18.88 -1.56
N GLU A 132 -11.79 18.83 -0.37
CA GLU A 132 -13.21 18.45 -0.23
C GLU A 132 -14.16 19.60 -0.61
N LYS A 133 -13.65 20.84 -0.68
CA LYS A 133 -14.43 22.04 -1.00
C LYS A 133 -14.23 22.46 -2.46
N ASP A 134 -15.35 22.63 -3.18
CA ASP A 134 -15.34 23.15 -4.55
C ASP A 134 -14.79 24.59 -4.61
N GLY A 135 -14.00 24.90 -5.65
CA GLY A 135 -13.49 26.26 -5.89
C GLY A 135 -12.52 26.79 -4.83
N GLY A 136 -11.84 25.89 -4.11
CA GLY A 136 -10.98 26.18 -2.96
C GLY A 136 -9.76 27.09 -3.22
N ASP A 137 -8.88 27.14 -2.22
CA ASP A 137 -7.73 28.06 -2.12
C ASP A 137 -6.53 27.72 -3.04
N GLY A 138 -6.76 26.87 -4.04
CA GLY A 138 -5.76 26.27 -4.94
C GLY A 138 -5.73 24.74 -4.85
N SER A 139 -6.27 24.15 -3.78
CA SER A 139 -6.29 22.71 -3.51
C SER A 139 -7.33 21.89 -4.29
N GLN A 140 -7.70 22.31 -5.52
CA GLN A 140 -8.82 21.83 -6.36
C GLN A 140 -9.09 20.30 -6.31
N ASP A 141 -10.14 19.80 -6.96
CA ASP A 141 -10.52 18.37 -6.90
C ASP A 141 -9.58 17.40 -7.65
N HIS A 142 -8.27 17.64 -7.66
CA HIS A 142 -7.24 16.81 -8.29
C HIS A 142 -6.54 15.89 -7.30
N CYS A 143 -6.06 14.75 -7.79
CA CYS A 143 -5.37 13.74 -6.99
C CYS A 143 -3.84 13.76 -7.16
N GLN A 144 -3.29 14.52 -8.10
CA GLN A 144 -1.84 14.58 -8.34
C GLN A 144 -1.38 16.01 -8.56
N TYR A 145 -0.29 16.40 -7.89
CA TYR A 145 0.28 17.74 -7.90
C TYR A 145 1.79 17.69 -8.06
N SER A 146 2.38 18.70 -8.70
CA SER A 146 3.81 18.75 -8.93
C SER A 146 4.43 20.13 -8.71
N GLY A 147 5.67 20.09 -8.20
CA GLY A 147 6.61 21.20 -8.25
C GLY A 147 6.18 22.49 -7.55
N ALA A 148 6.75 23.60 -8.02
CA ALA A 148 6.70 24.90 -7.34
C ALA A 148 5.29 25.42 -7.04
N PHE A 149 4.28 25.09 -7.87
CA PHE A 149 2.91 25.54 -7.63
C PHE A 149 2.37 25.00 -6.30
N VAL A 150 2.56 23.70 -6.05
CA VAL A 150 2.03 23.06 -4.84
C VAL A 150 2.84 23.45 -3.60
N GLU A 151 4.12 23.75 -3.75
CA GLU A 151 4.94 24.33 -2.68
C GLU A 151 4.50 25.75 -2.31
N GLY A 152 4.10 26.56 -3.30
CA GLY A 152 3.51 27.88 -3.04
C GLY A 152 2.18 27.79 -2.28
N LEU A 153 1.40 26.73 -2.47
CA LEU A 153 0.24 26.44 -1.63
C LEU A 153 0.66 26.05 -0.20
N ALA A 154 1.69 25.21 -0.06
CA ALA A 154 2.22 24.82 1.23
C ALA A 154 2.66 26.05 2.06
N GLU A 155 3.39 26.98 1.45
CA GLU A 155 3.80 28.25 2.07
C GLU A 155 2.57 29.08 2.49
N LYS A 156 1.61 29.27 1.59
CA LYS A 156 0.37 30.00 1.86
C LYS A 156 -0.44 29.40 3.00
N TRP A 157 -0.38 28.08 3.18
CA TRP A 157 -1.08 27.36 4.25
C TRP A 157 -0.29 27.28 5.56
N GLY A 158 0.92 27.84 5.61
CA GLY A 158 1.75 27.88 6.80
C GLY A 158 2.45 26.56 7.10
N LEU A 159 2.73 25.73 6.08
CA LEU A 159 3.60 24.57 6.23
C LEU A 159 5.06 25.02 6.30
N ASP A 160 5.90 24.23 6.97
CA ASP A 160 7.32 24.49 7.08
C ASP A 160 8.00 24.40 5.71
N ILE A 161 8.44 25.54 5.20
CA ILE A 161 9.31 25.66 4.03
C ILE A 161 10.74 25.82 4.52
N VAL A 162 11.65 25.02 3.97
CA VAL A 162 13.06 24.97 4.36
C VAL A 162 13.96 25.24 3.17
N ASP A 163 15.17 25.73 3.47
CA ASP A 163 16.24 25.74 2.49
C ASP A 163 16.63 24.29 2.13
N PRO A 164 16.95 23.97 0.86
CA PRO A 164 17.32 22.62 0.45
C PRO A 164 18.48 21.99 1.25
N SER A 165 19.35 22.80 1.87
CA SER A 165 20.39 22.30 2.77
C SER A 165 19.87 21.52 3.98
N TYR A 166 18.60 21.68 4.37
CA TYR A 166 17.95 20.85 5.39
C TYR A 166 17.91 19.37 5.00
N PHE A 167 17.73 19.05 3.71
CA PHE A 167 17.62 17.67 3.25
C PHE A 167 18.97 16.97 3.14
N PHE A 168 20.06 17.74 3.12
CA PHE A 168 21.42 17.25 2.96
C PHE A 168 21.87 16.42 4.16
N THR A 169 22.53 15.30 3.87
CA THR A 169 23.40 14.63 4.83
C THR A 169 24.71 14.24 4.15
N GLN A 170 25.82 14.28 4.89
CA GLN A 170 27.12 13.92 4.34
C GLN A 170 27.11 12.49 3.77
N GLN A 171 26.46 11.56 4.46
CA GLN A 171 26.37 10.17 4.03
C GLN A 171 25.71 10.04 2.64
N ARG A 172 24.59 10.72 2.40
CA ARG A 172 23.88 10.68 1.11
C ARG A 172 24.69 11.35 0.00
N TRP A 173 25.45 12.40 0.35
CA TRP A 173 26.32 13.07 -0.61
C TRP A 173 27.49 12.17 -1.03
N ASP A 174 28.11 11.47 -0.08
CA ASP A 174 29.17 10.51 -0.35
C ASP A 174 28.66 9.34 -1.24
N GLU A 175 27.42 8.88 -1.00
CA GLU A 175 26.73 7.88 -1.84
C GLU A 175 26.51 8.42 -3.28
N HIS A 176 26.07 9.67 -3.42
CA HIS A 176 25.87 10.36 -4.70
C HIS A 176 27.18 10.48 -5.50
N SER A 177 28.23 11.08 -4.90
CA SER A 177 29.52 11.29 -5.56
C SER A 177 30.14 9.97 -6.01
N ARG A 178 30.13 8.96 -5.14
CA ARG A 178 30.67 7.63 -5.46
C ARG A 178 29.91 6.94 -6.58
N GLY A 179 28.58 7.03 -6.60
CA GLY A 179 27.77 6.47 -7.68
C GLY A 179 28.12 7.07 -9.04
N LEU A 180 28.36 8.39 -9.10
CA LEU A 180 28.78 9.05 -10.35
C LEU A 180 30.20 8.63 -10.78
N GLU A 181 31.13 8.48 -9.83
CA GLU A 181 32.48 8.01 -10.11
C GLU A 181 32.50 6.58 -10.67
N GLU A 182 31.65 5.69 -10.16
CA GLU A 182 31.60 4.30 -10.60
C GLU A 182 30.97 4.15 -11.99
N GLU A 183 29.88 4.88 -12.26
CA GLU A 183 29.26 4.94 -13.58
C GLU A 183 30.24 5.46 -14.66
N ALA A 184 31.07 6.45 -14.31
CA ALA A 184 32.12 6.96 -15.19
C ALA A 184 33.16 5.87 -15.53
N LYS A 185 33.62 5.09 -14.53
CA LYS A 185 34.55 3.97 -14.76
C LYS A 185 33.95 2.88 -15.63
N GLN A 186 32.69 2.50 -15.40
CA GLN A 186 31.99 1.51 -16.22
C GLN A 186 31.89 1.97 -17.67
N THR A 187 31.55 3.25 -17.88
CA THR A 187 31.48 3.87 -19.20
C THR A 187 32.84 3.86 -19.90
N GLU A 188 33.92 4.23 -19.21
CA GLU A 188 35.28 4.18 -19.73
C GLU A 188 35.74 2.75 -20.08
N ALA A 189 35.29 1.76 -19.29
CA ALA A 189 35.56 0.35 -19.54
C ALA A 189 34.71 -0.27 -20.65
N GLY A 190 33.74 0.46 -21.22
CA GLY A 190 32.81 -0.03 -22.25
C GLY A 190 31.87 -1.12 -21.76
N LEU A 191 31.61 -1.19 -20.45
CA LEU A 191 30.66 -2.12 -19.85
C LEU A 191 29.22 -1.59 -19.99
N PRO A 192 28.20 -2.46 -20.07
CA PRO A 192 26.80 -2.04 -20.03
C PRO A 192 26.52 -1.29 -18.72
N ILE A 193 25.90 -0.10 -18.82
CA ILE A 193 25.55 0.74 -17.66
C ILE A 193 24.34 0.16 -16.89
N ASP A 194 23.59 -0.70 -17.55
CA ASP A 194 22.36 -1.33 -17.10
C ASP A 194 22.58 -2.61 -16.26
N GLU A 195 23.83 -3.05 -16.10
CA GLU A 195 24.22 -4.11 -15.17
C GLU A 195 24.87 -3.54 -13.89
N MET A 196 24.43 -4.06 -12.75
CA MET A 196 25.05 -3.74 -11.45
C MET A 196 26.51 -4.17 -11.44
N SER A 197 27.39 -3.22 -11.15
CA SER A 197 28.80 -3.48 -10.84
C SER A 197 28.95 -4.43 -9.65
N ASP A 198 30.08 -5.11 -9.56
CA ASP A 198 30.44 -5.89 -8.36
C ASP A 198 30.48 -5.00 -7.11
N TRP A 199 30.82 -3.72 -7.29
CA TRP A 199 30.77 -2.73 -6.24
C TRP A 199 29.34 -2.47 -5.76
N GLU A 200 28.37 -2.23 -6.66
CA GLU A 200 26.95 -2.04 -6.31
C GLU A 200 26.34 -3.29 -5.65
N LYS A 201 26.74 -4.49 -6.10
CA LYS A 201 26.34 -5.75 -5.45
C LYS A 201 26.90 -5.86 -4.02
N ALA A 202 28.10 -5.33 -3.80
CA ALA A 202 28.78 -5.35 -2.49
C ALA A 202 28.41 -4.18 -1.57
N ASN A 203 27.90 -3.07 -2.13
CA ASN A 203 27.62 -1.82 -1.43
C ASN A 203 26.19 -1.39 -1.69
N TYR A 204 25.39 -1.40 -0.63
CA TYR A 204 23.99 -1.03 -0.70
C TYR A 204 23.80 0.41 -1.18
N ILE A 205 23.10 0.56 -2.31
CA ILE A 205 22.46 1.83 -2.70
C ILE A 205 21.07 1.84 -2.04
N PRO A 206 20.74 2.86 -1.24
CA PRO A 206 19.45 2.95 -0.57
C PRO A 206 18.29 3.15 -1.55
N LEU A 207 17.67 2.03 -1.91
CA LEU A 207 16.31 1.96 -2.42
C LEU A 207 15.40 2.09 -1.19
N GLY A 208 14.84 3.28 -0.94
CA GLY A 208 14.38 3.60 0.41
C GLY A 208 13.18 4.49 0.55
N THR A 209 12.09 4.22 -0.18
CA THR A 209 10.78 4.79 0.17
C THR A 209 10.38 4.37 1.59
N CYS A 210 9.92 5.32 2.40
CA CYS A 210 9.34 5.09 3.72
C CYS A 210 7.80 5.21 3.66
N GLY A 211 7.11 4.59 4.60
CA GLY A 211 5.65 4.64 4.61
C GLY A 211 5.01 4.02 5.83
N ALA A 212 3.71 4.25 5.96
CA ALA A 212 2.87 3.75 7.03
C ALA A 212 1.50 3.33 6.49
N VAL A 213 0.96 2.23 7.03
CA VAL A 213 -0.43 1.83 6.85
C VAL A 213 -1.07 1.73 8.22
N VAL A 214 -2.21 2.42 8.38
CA VAL A 214 -2.91 2.56 9.66
C VAL A 214 -4.37 2.20 9.48
N LEU A 215 -4.90 1.39 10.37
CA LEU A 215 -6.32 1.14 10.57
C LEU A 215 -6.76 1.81 11.86
N ASP A 216 -7.73 2.72 11.79
CA ASP A 216 -8.31 3.32 12.98
C ASP A 216 -9.52 2.55 13.51
N ARG A 217 -10.04 3.00 14.66
CA ARG A 217 -11.21 2.42 15.33
C ARG A 217 -12.53 2.61 14.57
N PHE A 218 -12.56 3.51 13.60
CA PHE A 218 -13.72 3.73 12.72
C PHE A 218 -13.69 2.74 11.54
N GLY A 219 -12.61 1.96 11.43
CA GLY A 219 -12.34 1.00 10.39
C GLY A 219 -11.87 1.65 9.10
N THR A 220 -11.44 2.91 9.13
CA THR A 220 -10.81 3.56 7.99
C THR A 220 -9.35 3.12 7.93
N ILE A 221 -8.89 2.74 6.74
CA ILE A 221 -7.47 2.49 6.49
C ILE A 221 -6.89 3.70 5.78
N CYS A 222 -5.74 4.18 6.26
CA CYS A 222 -4.94 5.17 5.57
C CYS A 222 -3.55 4.61 5.26
N VAL A 223 -3.11 4.81 4.03
CA VAL A 223 -1.71 4.64 3.63
C VAL A 223 -1.07 6.00 3.40
N ALA A 224 0.17 6.16 3.83
CA ALA A 224 1.02 7.31 3.59
C ALA A 224 2.42 6.82 3.18
N THR A 225 2.99 7.40 2.13
CA THR A 225 4.28 6.96 1.55
C THR A 225 5.10 8.19 1.14
N SER A 226 6.42 8.17 1.33
CA SER A 226 7.31 9.32 1.08
C SER A 226 8.72 8.86 0.68
N THR A 227 9.37 9.58 -0.25
CA THR A 227 10.69 9.21 -0.79
C THR A 227 11.48 10.40 -1.33
N GLY A 228 12.81 10.30 -1.31
CA GLY A 228 13.72 11.12 -2.11
C GLY A 228 13.97 10.57 -3.53
N GLY A 229 13.43 9.39 -3.84
CA GLY A 229 13.63 8.71 -5.11
C GLY A 229 14.86 7.80 -5.12
N LEU A 230 15.57 7.75 -6.26
CA LEU A 230 16.77 6.94 -6.43
C LEU A 230 18.01 7.84 -6.42
N THR A 231 19.09 7.38 -5.79
CA THR A 231 20.40 8.04 -5.89
C THR A 231 20.78 8.17 -7.35
N ASN A 232 21.23 9.37 -7.75
CA ASN A 232 21.62 9.71 -9.12
C ASN A 232 20.49 9.54 -10.14
N LYS A 233 19.22 9.63 -9.72
CA LYS A 233 18.11 9.77 -10.67
C LYS A 233 18.32 10.99 -11.55
N VAL A 234 17.94 10.88 -12.82
CA VAL A 234 17.85 12.05 -13.70
C VAL A 234 16.84 13.05 -13.10
N GLY A 235 17.16 14.35 -13.17
CA GLY A 235 16.25 15.39 -12.68
C GLY A 235 14.86 15.26 -13.31
N GLY A 236 13.82 15.33 -12.48
CA GLY A 236 12.42 15.18 -12.89
C GLY A 236 11.93 13.73 -13.04
N ARG A 237 12.75 12.70 -12.75
CA ARG A 237 12.26 11.32 -12.65
C ARG A 237 11.28 11.21 -11.48
N VAL A 238 10.11 10.63 -11.77
CA VAL A 238 9.04 10.34 -10.80
C VAL A 238 8.89 8.82 -10.65
N GLY A 239 8.85 8.35 -9.41
CA GLY A 239 8.71 6.93 -9.09
C GLY A 239 7.27 6.46 -8.87
N ASP A 240 7.17 5.30 -8.22
CA ASP A 240 5.92 4.66 -7.80
C ASP A 240 5.24 5.40 -6.65
N THR A 241 6.02 6.03 -5.77
CA THR A 241 5.55 6.63 -4.51
C THR A 241 4.42 7.63 -4.68
N PRO A 242 4.45 8.61 -5.60
CA PRO A 242 3.36 9.55 -5.82
C PRO A 242 2.35 9.07 -6.87
N THR A 243 2.55 7.88 -7.45
CA THR A 243 1.71 7.34 -8.53
C THR A 243 0.65 6.42 -7.96
N ILE A 244 -0.61 6.84 -8.08
CA ILE A 244 -1.77 6.11 -7.55
C ILE A 244 -1.79 4.69 -8.11
N GLY A 245 -1.86 3.71 -7.22
CA GLY A 245 -1.94 2.28 -7.54
C GLY A 245 -0.59 1.57 -7.59
N ALA A 246 0.49 2.28 -7.96
CA ALA A 246 1.81 1.67 -8.08
C ALA A 246 2.43 1.44 -6.70
N GLY A 247 2.86 2.51 -6.03
CA GLY A 247 3.55 2.46 -4.75
C GLY A 247 2.63 2.50 -3.52
N PHE A 248 1.35 2.84 -3.71
CA PHE A 248 0.38 2.91 -2.62
C PHE A 248 -1.03 2.65 -3.10
N TRP A 249 -1.86 2.08 -2.24
CA TRP A 249 -3.29 1.92 -2.49
C TRP A 249 -4.07 1.74 -1.19
N ALA A 250 -5.27 2.31 -1.10
CA ALA A 250 -6.26 1.99 -0.07
C ALA A 250 -7.67 2.01 -0.65
N GLU A 251 -8.48 1.02 -0.31
CA GLU A 251 -9.86 0.94 -0.75
C GLU A 251 -10.75 0.21 0.26
N GLU A 252 -12.07 0.40 0.12
CA GLU A 252 -13.08 -0.38 0.82
C GLU A 252 -14.16 -0.88 -0.14
N TRP A 253 -14.75 -2.01 0.21
CA TRP A 253 -15.93 -2.57 -0.45
C TRP A 253 -16.79 -3.34 0.54
N PHE A 254 -17.97 -3.76 0.09
CA PHE A 254 -18.92 -4.51 0.89
C PHE A 254 -19.32 -5.76 0.14
N GLU A 255 -19.27 -6.91 0.81
CA GLU A 255 -19.73 -8.19 0.29
C GLU A 255 -21.13 -8.47 0.84
N GLU A 256 -22.08 -8.80 -0.03
CA GLU A 256 -23.42 -9.22 0.40
C GLU A 256 -23.30 -10.56 1.14
N ALA A 257 -23.80 -10.60 2.38
CA ALA A 257 -23.87 -11.85 3.11
C ALA A 257 -24.82 -12.81 2.37
N VAL A 258 -24.27 -13.84 1.74
CA VAL A 258 -25.06 -14.84 1.01
C VAL A 258 -25.89 -15.60 2.04
N ALA A 259 -27.19 -15.33 2.09
CA ALA A 259 -28.12 -16.16 2.85
C ALA A 259 -27.94 -17.62 2.37
N PRO A 260 -27.74 -18.59 3.27
CA PRO A 260 -27.62 -19.98 2.85
C PRO A 260 -28.90 -20.33 2.08
N LYS A 261 -28.76 -20.67 0.80
CA LYS A 261 -29.86 -21.20 0.01
C LYS A 261 -30.29 -22.50 0.70
N VAL A 262 -31.35 -22.44 1.50
CA VAL A 262 -32.05 -23.63 1.97
C VAL A 262 -32.64 -24.26 0.71
N GLN A 263 -31.89 -25.17 0.10
CA GLN A 263 -32.45 -26.11 -0.87
C GLN A 263 -33.37 -27.02 -0.07
N ASN A 264 -34.66 -26.68 0.01
CA ASN A 264 -35.70 -27.63 0.34
C ASN A 264 -35.76 -28.67 -0.78
N ARG A 265 -34.80 -29.60 -0.80
CA ARG A 265 -34.93 -30.86 -1.53
C ARG A 265 -35.94 -31.70 -0.75
N VAL A 266 -37.23 -31.50 -1.04
CA VAL A 266 -38.19 -32.58 -0.84
C VAL A 266 -37.83 -33.66 -1.88
N PRO A 267 -37.51 -34.90 -1.48
CA PRO A 267 -37.25 -35.95 -2.45
C PRO A 267 -38.57 -36.29 -3.14
N SER A 268 -38.80 -35.76 -4.34
CA SER A 268 -39.94 -36.16 -5.16
C SER A 268 -39.68 -37.52 -5.78
N THR A 269 -40.56 -38.46 -5.50
CA THR A 269 -40.49 -39.81 -6.07
C THR A 269 -40.83 -39.78 -7.56
N PRO A 270 -40.41 -40.78 -8.37
CA PRO A 270 -40.72 -40.81 -9.80
C PRO A 270 -42.22 -40.73 -10.13
N LEU A 271 -43.09 -41.20 -9.23
CA LEU A 271 -44.54 -41.13 -9.37
C LEU A 271 -45.08 -39.69 -9.28
N ASP A 272 -44.48 -38.84 -8.45
CA ASP A 272 -44.88 -37.43 -8.29
C ASP A 272 -44.65 -36.62 -9.57
N LYS A 273 -43.64 -37.00 -10.36
CA LYS A 273 -43.31 -36.35 -11.63
C LYS A 273 -44.26 -36.76 -12.75
N LEU A 274 -44.76 -38.01 -12.74
CA LEU A 274 -45.77 -38.47 -13.69
C LEU A 274 -47.15 -37.83 -13.44
N SER A 275 -47.52 -37.68 -12.17
CA SER A 275 -48.81 -37.09 -11.77
C SER A 275 -48.97 -35.63 -12.16
N ARG A 276 -47.87 -34.89 -12.38
CA ARG A 276 -47.89 -33.46 -12.71
C ARG A 276 -47.88 -33.17 -14.20
N GLY A 277 -47.92 -34.19 -15.06
CA GLY A 277 -48.00 -34.01 -16.51
C GLY A 277 -46.73 -33.43 -17.15
N GLU A 278 -45.58 -33.47 -16.47
CA GLU A 278 -44.28 -32.96 -16.96
C GLU A 278 -43.60 -33.92 -17.95
N ILE A 279 -44.37 -34.53 -18.85
CA ILE A 279 -43.86 -35.45 -19.89
C ILE A 279 -43.28 -34.67 -21.08
N SER A 280 -43.55 -33.36 -21.16
CA SER A 280 -43.02 -32.47 -22.22
C SER A 280 -41.51 -32.22 -22.10
N ASN A 281 -40.92 -32.35 -20.90
CA ASN A 281 -39.50 -32.06 -20.66
C ASN A 281 -38.54 -33.20 -21.03
N VAL A 282 -39.04 -34.33 -21.54
CA VAL A 282 -38.21 -35.43 -22.05
C VAL A 282 -38.09 -35.39 -23.59
N LEU A 283 -38.96 -34.63 -24.27
CA LEU A 283 -39.00 -34.54 -25.74
C LEU A 283 -38.61 -33.14 -26.28
N ALA A 284 -38.36 -32.16 -25.42
CA ALA A 284 -38.00 -30.79 -25.80
C ALA A 284 -36.53 -30.61 -26.25
N ASP A 285 -35.67 -31.62 -26.08
CA ASP A 285 -34.26 -31.55 -26.50
C ASP A 285 -34.02 -31.85 -28.00
N CYS A 286 -35.08 -32.09 -28.80
CA CYS A 286 -34.91 -32.56 -30.18
C CYS A 286 -35.41 -31.65 -31.31
N LEU A 287 -36.16 -30.56 -31.08
CA LEU A 287 -36.61 -29.66 -32.17
C LEU A 287 -36.86 -28.21 -31.69
N PRO A 288 -36.14 -27.19 -32.21
CA PRO A 288 -36.34 -25.80 -31.84
C PRO A 288 -37.30 -25.10 -32.82
N MET A 289 -38.52 -24.81 -32.38
CA MET A 289 -39.37 -23.64 -32.75
C MET A 289 -40.86 -23.97 -32.61
N LEU A 290 -41.61 -22.94 -32.19
CA LEU A 290 -43.07 -22.82 -32.02
C LEU A 290 -43.59 -23.41 -30.70
N PHE A 291 -43.96 -22.54 -29.75
CA PHE A 291 -45.36 -22.31 -29.34
C PHE A 291 -45.45 -21.06 -28.46
N LEU A 292 -46.46 -20.23 -28.77
CA LEU A 292 -46.90 -19.06 -28.00
C LEU A 292 -47.82 -19.50 -26.84
N SER A 293 -47.86 -18.66 -25.81
CA SER A 293 -48.52 -18.75 -24.48
C SER A 293 -50.03 -19.12 -24.48
N PRO A 294 -50.65 -19.44 -23.31
CA PRO A 294 -51.19 -18.36 -22.46
C PRO A 294 -51.17 -18.59 -20.93
N SER A 295 -51.44 -17.47 -20.24
CA SER A 295 -51.76 -17.22 -18.82
C SER A 295 -52.61 -18.27 -18.08
N ASP A 296 -52.39 -18.45 -16.76
CA ASP A 296 -53.40 -18.08 -15.76
C ASP A 296 -52.97 -18.17 -14.28
N ALA A 297 -53.76 -17.46 -13.47
CA ALA A 297 -54.12 -17.73 -12.06
C ALA A 297 -53.22 -17.24 -10.89
N SER A 298 -53.81 -16.25 -10.22
CA SER A 298 -53.57 -15.76 -8.86
C SER A 298 -53.60 -16.86 -7.78
N THR A 299 -52.66 -16.81 -6.83
CA THR A 299 -52.76 -17.46 -5.52
C THR A 299 -52.37 -16.49 -4.38
N PRO A 300 -52.96 -16.64 -3.18
CA PRO A 300 -52.94 -15.61 -2.15
C PRO A 300 -51.64 -15.58 -1.33
N ARG A 301 -51.37 -14.41 -0.75
CA ARG A 301 -50.23 -14.09 0.14
C ARG A 301 -49.99 -15.17 1.21
N SER A 302 -48.84 -15.83 1.11
CA SER A 302 -48.11 -16.36 2.26
C SER A 302 -47.21 -15.26 2.80
N SER A 303 -47.30 -14.97 4.09
CA SER A 303 -46.41 -14.07 4.83
C SER A 303 -44.95 -14.45 4.56
N ILE A 304 -44.23 -13.56 3.87
CA ILE A 304 -42.78 -13.63 3.70
C ILE A 304 -42.19 -13.57 5.11
N PRO A 305 -41.42 -14.59 5.56
CA PRO A 305 -40.58 -14.42 6.74
C PRO A 305 -39.66 -13.25 6.42
N THR A 306 -39.66 -12.22 7.27
CA THR A 306 -38.66 -11.15 7.20
C THR A 306 -37.29 -11.82 7.19
N LEU A 307 -36.67 -11.87 6.00
CA LEU A 307 -35.27 -12.25 5.85
C LEU A 307 -34.51 -11.31 6.78
N ASP A 308 -33.90 -11.89 7.80
CA ASP A 308 -32.88 -11.21 8.58
C ASP A 308 -31.82 -10.76 7.57
N GLN A 309 -31.87 -9.48 7.20
CA GLN A 309 -30.91 -8.89 6.28
C GLN A 309 -29.60 -8.83 7.05
N SER A 310 -28.85 -9.93 7.02
CA SER A 310 -27.47 -9.97 7.50
C SER A 310 -26.75 -8.79 6.86
N SER A 311 -26.28 -7.86 7.70
CA SER A 311 -25.59 -6.66 7.22
C SER A 311 -24.41 -7.07 6.33
N PRO A 312 -24.16 -6.35 5.23
CA PRO A 312 -23.08 -6.70 4.32
C PRO A 312 -21.74 -6.70 5.08
N ILE A 313 -20.88 -7.65 4.75
CA ILE A 313 -19.55 -7.76 5.36
C ILE A 313 -18.70 -6.65 4.77
N ARG A 314 -18.14 -5.81 5.64
CA ARG A 314 -17.22 -4.75 5.24
C ARG A 314 -15.84 -5.33 4.95
N HIS A 315 -15.24 -4.89 3.87
CA HIS A 315 -13.84 -5.14 3.55
C HIS A 315 -13.10 -3.81 3.36
N ALA A 316 -11.89 -3.72 3.87
CA ALA A 316 -10.98 -2.63 3.54
C ALA A 316 -9.55 -3.14 3.48
N VAL A 317 -8.76 -2.58 2.56
CA VAL A 317 -7.33 -2.87 2.45
C VAL A 317 -6.54 -1.58 2.29
N GLY A 318 -5.30 -1.58 2.75
CA GLY A 318 -4.32 -0.54 2.44
C GLY A 318 -2.92 -1.11 2.37
N MET A 319 -2.09 -0.59 1.47
CA MET A 319 -0.74 -1.08 1.22
C MET A 319 0.21 0.06 0.81
N SER A 320 1.45 -0.02 1.31
CA SER A 320 2.58 0.84 0.94
C SER A 320 3.71 -0.01 0.40
N GLY A 321 4.23 0.36 -0.77
CA GLY A 321 5.31 -0.29 -1.48
C GLY A 321 6.66 0.41 -1.30
N THR A 322 7.74 -0.36 -1.50
CA THR A 322 9.10 0.16 -1.53
C THR A 322 10.01 -0.75 -2.36
N GLY A 323 10.91 -0.19 -3.15
CA GLY A 323 11.82 -0.94 -4.00
C GLY A 323 12.19 -0.19 -5.28
N ASN A 324 12.39 -0.94 -6.37
CA ASN A 324 12.57 -0.37 -7.70
C ASN A 324 11.25 0.20 -8.23
N GLY A 325 11.08 1.51 -8.14
CA GLY A 325 9.83 2.18 -8.49
C GLY A 325 9.36 1.94 -9.93
N ASP A 326 10.27 1.78 -10.89
CA ASP A 326 9.90 1.56 -12.29
C ASP A 326 9.23 0.20 -12.49
N SER A 327 9.63 -0.80 -11.70
CA SER A 327 8.99 -2.12 -11.68
C SER A 327 7.61 -2.07 -11.03
N PHE A 328 7.46 -1.33 -9.93
CA PHE A 328 6.16 -1.09 -9.28
C PHE A 328 5.19 -0.38 -10.24
N LEU A 329 5.67 0.63 -10.97
CA LEU A 329 4.90 1.35 -12.00
C LEU A 329 4.46 0.42 -13.13
N ARG A 330 5.36 -0.42 -13.64
CA ARG A 330 5.10 -1.30 -14.80
C ARG A 330 3.93 -2.25 -14.58
N ILE A 331 3.69 -2.69 -13.34
CA ILE A 331 2.66 -3.69 -13.00
C ILE A 331 1.58 -3.18 -12.05
N ASP A 332 1.58 -1.88 -11.75
CA ASP A 332 0.63 -1.24 -10.83
C ASP A 332 0.53 -2.02 -9.48
N ALA A 333 1.70 -2.26 -8.86
CA ALA A 333 1.89 -3.36 -7.93
C ALA A 333 0.91 -3.39 -6.73
N CYS A 334 0.73 -2.27 -6.02
CA CYS A 334 -0.17 -2.21 -4.86
C CYS A 334 -1.64 -2.41 -5.27
N ARG A 335 -2.10 -1.73 -6.33
CA ARG A 335 -3.47 -1.86 -6.84
C ARG A 335 -3.75 -3.25 -7.37
N THR A 336 -2.80 -3.87 -8.05
CA THR A 336 -2.92 -5.23 -8.60
C THR A 336 -3.00 -6.26 -7.47
N ALA A 337 -2.20 -6.12 -6.41
CA ALA A 337 -2.32 -6.96 -5.21
C ALA A 337 -3.70 -6.80 -4.54
N ALA A 338 -4.21 -5.57 -4.44
CA ALA A 338 -5.55 -5.30 -3.90
C ALA A 338 -6.64 -5.93 -4.79
N ALA A 339 -6.49 -5.81 -6.11
CA ALA A 339 -7.39 -6.43 -7.08
C ALA A 339 -7.47 -7.93 -6.89
N LYS A 340 -6.31 -8.58 -6.70
CA LYS A 340 -6.23 -10.02 -6.49
C LYS A 340 -6.94 -10.43 -5.20
N SER A 341 -6.76 -9.67 -4.13
CA SER A 341 -7.48 -9.90 -2.87
C SER A 341 -8.99 -9.73 -3.03
N ARG A 342 -9.43 -8.67 -3.71
CA ARG A 342 -10.85 -8.32 -3.85
C ARG A 342 -11.62 -9.17 -4.84
N PHE A 343 -11.04 -9.48 -6.00
CA PHE A 343 -11.74 -10.09 -7.13
C PHE A 343 -11.41 -11.56 -7.34
N SER A 344 -10.71 -12.18 -6.40
CA SER A 344 -10.45 -13.63 -6.39
C SER A 344 -10.70 -14.20 -4.99
N THR A 345 -10.43 -15.49 -4.80
CA THR A 345 -10.50 -16.15 -3.49
C THR A 345 -9.22 -16.00 -2.66
N THR A 346 -8.28 -15.15 -3.09
CA THR A 346 -6.97 -14.97 -2.46
C THR A 346 -7.08 -13.98 -1.30
N SER A 347 -6.51 -14.29 -0.14
CA SER A 347 -6.42 -13.33 0.97
C SER A 347 -5.44 -12.19 0.66
N LEU A 348 -5.52 -11.02 1.32
CA LEU A 348 -4.50 -9.99 1.16
C LEU A 348 -3.07 -10.48 1.51
N PRO A 349 -2.82 -11.23 2.59
CA PRO A 349 -1.48 -11.79 2.87
C PRO A 349 -0.91 -12.61 1.69
N ASP A 350 -1.74 -13.47 1.10
CA ASP A 350 -1.33 -14.30 -0.04
C ASP A 350 -1.14 -13.46 -1.31
N ALA A 351 -1.94 -12.42 -1.50
CA ALA A 351 -1.81 -11.50 -2.63
C ALA A 351 -0.53 -10.65 -2.53
N VAL A 352 -0.17 -10.19 -1.32
CA VAL A 352 1.09 -9.49 -1.05
C VAL A 352 2.29 -10.41 -1.27
N THR A 353 2.23 -11.65 -0.77
CA THR A 353 3.26 -12.68 -1.02
C THR A 353 3.40 -12.97 -2.51
N TRP A 354 2.29 -13.12 -3.24
CA TRP A 354 2.29 -13.33 -4.68
C TRP A 354 2.90 -12.15 -5.46
N MET A 355 2.68 -10.92 -5.02
CA MET A 355 3.19 -9.72 -5.68
C MET A 355 4.67 -9.47 -5.36
N ALA A 356 4.99 -9.37 -4.07
CA ALA A 356 6.27 -8.85 -3.57
C ALA A 356 7.12 -9.90 -2.86
N GLY A 357 6.61 -11.10 -2.59
CA GLY A 357 7.39 -12.19 -1.99
C GLY A 357 8.39 -12.83 -2.96
N PRO A 358 9.25 -13.75 -2.48
CA PRO A 358 10.22 -14.46 -3.30
C PRO A 358 9.52 -15.18 -4.46
N LYS A 359 10.05 -15.02 -5.69
CA LYS A 359 9.45 -15.50 -6.95
C LYS A 359 8.09 -14.88 -7.26
N GLY A 360 7.75 -13.75 -6.64
CA GLY A 360 6.53 -12.98 -6.89
C GLY A 360 6.53 -12.23 -8.22
N GLU A 361 5.42 -11.57 -8.53
CA GLU A 361 5.23 -10.86 -9.81
C GLU A 361 6.20 -9.71 -10.02
N LEU A 362 6.55 -8.97 -8.96
CA LEU A 362 7.59 -7.94 -9.05
C LEU A 362 8.90 -8.54 -9.57
N GLN A 363 9.33 -9.68 -9.03
CA GLN A 363 10.51 -10.38 -9.50
C GLN A 363 10.36 -10.88 -10.94
N LYS A 364 9.22 -11.48 -11.28
CA LYS A 364 8.95 -11.95 -12.66
C LYS A 364 8.95 -10.81 -13.67
N SER A 365 8.55 -9.60 -13.28
CA SER A 365 8.51 -8.42 -14.16
C SER A 365 9.90 -7.98 -14.66
N ALA A 366 10.96 -8.37 -13.96
CA ALA A 366 12.34 -8.15 -14.37
C ALA A 366 12.83 -9.19 -15.39
N GLY A 367 12.22 -10.39 -15.42
CA GLY A 367 12.66 -11.50 -16.27
C GLY A 367 14.12 -11.85 -16.02
N ASP A 368 14.90 -12.00 -17.09
CA ASP A 368 16.33 -12.33 -17.02
C ASP A 368 17.18 -11.24 -16.34
N ARG A 369 16.65 -10.03 -16.15
CA ARG A 369 17.36 -8.89 -15.54
C ARG A 369 17.37 -8.91 -14.00
N TRP A 370 16.54 -9.74 -13.37
CA TRP A 370 16.37 -9.76 -11.90
C TRP A 370 17.70 -9.91 -11.12
N HIS A 371 18.69 -10.62 -11.67
CA HIS A 371 19.99 -10.86 -11.02
C HIS A 371 21.09 -9.89 -11.47
N SER A 372 20.88 -9.19 -12.57
CA SER A 372 21.86 -8.27 -13.15
C SER A 372 21.53 -6.81 -12.87
N SER A 373 20.29 -6.49 -12.46
CA SER A 373 19.88 -5.13 -12.11
C SER A 373 19.05 -5.09 -10.82
N HIS A 374 18.70 -3.89 -10.39
CA HIS A 374 17.77 -3.68 -9.27
C HIS A 374 16.29 -3.91 -9.67
N GLU A 375 15.99 -4.24 -10.93
CA GLU A 375 14.61 -4.40 -11.40
C GLU A 375 13.87 -5.50 -10.63
N GLY A 376 12.57 -5.27 -10.42
CA GLY A 376 11.67 -6.11 -9.65
C GLY A 376 11.89 -6.08 -8.14
N THR A 377 13.03 -5.62 -7.65
CA THR A 377 13.37 -5.74 -6.22
C THR A 377 12.48 -4.84 -5.38
N GLY A 378 11.91 -5.36 -4.29
CA GLY A 378 11.10 -4.56 -3.37
C GLY A 378 10.36 -5.35 -2.29
N GLY A 379 9.41 -4.66 -1.67
CA GLY A 379 8.55 -5.16 -0.62
C GLY A 379 7.27 -4.33 -0.49
N ILE A 380 6.26 -4.93 0.15
CA ILE A 380 4.98 -4.28 0.44
C ILE A 380 4.64 -4.54 1.91
N ILE A 381 4.17 -3.51 2.61
CA ILE A 381 3.45 -3.63 3.88
C ILE A 381 1.97 -3.30 3.66
N GLY A 382 1.08 -3.79 4.53
CA GLY A 382 -0.33 -3.48 4.44
C GLY A 382 -1.16 -3.91 5.64
N ILE A 383 -2.45 -3.59 5.56
CA ILE A 383 -3.48 -4.03 6.52
C ILE A 383 -4.72 -4.47 5.72
N GLU A 384 -5.29 -5.60 6.11
CA GLU A 384 -6.60 -6.08 5.68
C GLU A 384 -7.60 -5.92 6.83
N LEU A 385 -8.84 -5.55 6.53
CA LEU A 385 -9.98 -5.57 7.44
C LEU A 385 -11.11 -6.36 6.77
N VAL A 386 -11.62 -7.39 7.45
CA VAL A 386 -12.81 -8.16 7.06
C VAL A 386 -13.78 -8.21 8.24
N GLY A 387 -14.94 -7.57 8.09
CA GLY A 387 -15.87 -7.29 9.18
C GLY A 387 -15.19 -6.41 10.24
N SER A 388 -14.86 -7.00 11.39
CA SER A 388 -14.10 -6.37 12.48
C SER A 388 -12.71 -6.96 12.71
N LYS A 389 -12.38 -8.04 11.98
CA LYS A 389 -11.07 -8.68 12.09
C LYS A 389 -10.09 -7.99 11.17
N SER A 390 -8.97 -7.55 11.71
CA SER A 390 -7.87 -6.99 10.95
C SER A 390 -6.65 -7.90 10.93
N THR A 391 -5.86 -7.80 9.87
CA THR A 391 -4.62 -8.55 9.68
C THR A 391 -3.53 -7.59 9.19
N VAL A 392 -2.40 -7.52 9.87
CA VAL A 392 -1.21 -6.83 9.36
C VAL A 392 -0.51 -7.76 8.37
N VAL A 393 -0.14 -7.25 7.19
CA VAL A 393 0.49 -8.02 6.12
C VAL A 393 1.79 -7.38 5.68
N TRP A 394 2.76 -8.20 5.29
CA TRP A 394 3.97 -7.74 4.64
C TRP A 394 4.67 -8.91 3.95
N ASP A 395 5.33 -8.65 2.83
CA ASP A 395 6.33 -9.56 2.26
C ASP A 395 7.30 -8.79 1.34
N PHE A 396 8.44 -9.40 1.03
CA PHE A 396 9.49 -8.82 0.20
C PHE A 396 10.36 -9.90 -0.45
N ASN A 397 10.90 -9.59 -1.63
CA ASN A 397 11.68 -10.51 -2.48
C ASN A 397 13.19 -10.23 -2.41
N CYS A 398 13.57 -9.23 -1.61
CA CYS A 398 14.93 -8.73 -1.48
C CYS A 398 15.61 -9.17 -0.18
N GLY A 399 16.87 -8.78 0.01
CA GLY A 399 17.66 -9.15 1.19
C GLY A 399 17.07 -8.66 2.52
N GLY A 400 16.37 -7.53 2.54
CA GLY A 400 15.66 -7.06 3.74
C GLY A 400 14.73 -5.87 3.50
N MET A 401 13.83 -5.66 4.45
CA MET A 401 12.89 -4.55 4.52
C MET A 401 12.77 -4.06 5.95
N PHE A 402 13.16 -2.80 6.18
CA PHE A 402 13.03 -2.10 7.46
C PHE A 402 11.54 -1.97 7.80
N ARG A 403 11.04 -2.64 8.84
CA ARG A 403 9.60 -2.62 9.19
C ARG A 403 9.36 -2.75 10.69
N ALA A 404 8.29 -2.13 11.17
CA ALA A 404 7.82 -2.28 12.55
C ALA A 404 6.30 -2.18 12.62
N TRP A 405 5.66 -2.97 13.49
CA TRP A 405 4.21 -3.00 13.62
C TRP A 405 3.78 -3.40 15.03
N VAL A 406 2.49 -3.21 15.34
CA VAL A 406 1.84 -3.77 16.52
C VAL A 406 1.16 -5.07 16.10
N ASP A 407 1.55 -6.19 16.71
CA ASP A 407 0.96 -7.50 16.40
C ASP A 407 -0.42 -7.70 17.04
N ASP A 408 -0.96 -8.93 16.92
CA ASP A 408 -2.30 -9.23 17.40
C ASP A 408 -2.44 -9.27 18.92
N ASP A 409 -1.33 -9.50 19.63
CA ASP A 409 -1.26 -9.48 21.10
C ASP A 409 -1.03 -8.05 21.64
N GLY A 410 -0.76 -7.10 20.74
CA GLY A 410 -0.48 -5.70 21.09
C GLY A 410 1.01 -5.41 21.30
N ASP A 411 1.88 -6.39 21.03
CA ASP A 411 3.31 -6.25 21.20
C ASP A 411 3.95 -5.56 20.00
N HIS A 412 4.99 -4.77 20.27
CA HIS A 412 5.72 -4.04 19.24
C HIS A 412 6.77 -4.94 18.59
N GLN A 413 6.58 -5.22 17.31
CA GLN A 413 7.52 -5.97 16.48
C GLN A 413 8.37 -5.04 15.63
N CYS A 414 9.65 -5.38 15.42
CA CYS A 414 10.57 -4.59 14.60
C CYS A 414 11.62 -5.49 13.96
N HIS A 415 11.59 -5.58 12.64
CA HIS A 415 12.42 -6.49 11.87
C HIS A 415 12.99 -5.77 10.65
N ILE A 416 14.16 -6.23 10.20
CA ILE A 416 14.81 -5.71 8.98
C ILE A 416 15.02 -6.88 8.02
N PHE A 417 15.65 -7.95 8.49
CA PHE A 417 15.62 -9.25 7.84
C PHE A 417 14.31 -10.01 8.17
N ARG A 418 14.14 -11.22 7.64
CA ARG A 418 12.91 -12.01 7.88
C ARG A 418 12.71 -12.33 9.37
N GLU A 419 13.78 -12.69 10.07
CA GLU A 419 13.73 -13.01 11.50
C GLU A 419 14.58 -12.00 12.30
N GLY A 420 15.81 -12.34 12.64
CA GLY A 420 16.73 -11.49 13.39
C GLY A 420 17.93 -11.02 12.57
N TYR A 421 18.87 -10.35 13.22
CA TYR A 421 20.13 -9.95 12.58
C TYR A 421 20.84 -11.12 11.88
N HIS A 422 20.84 -12.30 12.51
CA HIS A 422 21.54 -13.47 12.01
C HIS A 422 20.89 -14.11 10.76
N SER A 423 19.62 -13.82 10.48
CA SER A 423 18.93 -14.32 9.28
C SER A 423 19.22 -13.47 8.04
N GLY A 424 20.01 -12.40 8.16
CA GLY A 424 20.41 -11.58 7.01
C GLY A 424 21.33 -12.35 6.07
N PRO A 425 21.18 -12.19 4.74
CA PRO A 425 22.02 -12.89 3.78
C PRO A 425 23.47 -12.38 3.85
N GLU A 426 24.42 -13.26 3.55
CA GLU A 426 25.85 -12.90 3.49
C GLU A 426 26.20 -12.16 2.18
N SER A 427 25.48 -12.47 1.11
CA SER A 427 25.69 -11.92 -0.23
C SER A 427 24.36 -11.51 -0.86
N PHE A 428 24.44 -10.77 -1.97
CA PHE A 428 23.30 -10.45 -2.83
C PHE A 428 22.53 -11.74 -3.15
N ALA A 429 21.19 -11.72 -3.03
CA ALA A 429 20.36 -12.85 -3.40
C ALA A 429 20.52 -13.15 -4.90
N VAL A 430 21.10 -14.32 -5.21
CA VAL A 430 21.15 -14.92 -6.55
C VAL A 430 19.91 -15.76 -6.80
#